data_AF-A0A0Q8XQY7-F1
#
_entry.id   AF-A0A0Q8XQY7-F1
#
_cell.length_a   1.000
_cell.length_b   1.000
_cell.length_c   1.000
_cell.angle_alpha   90.00
_cell.angle_beta   90.00
_cell.angle_gamma   90.00
#
_symmetry.space_group_name_H-M   'P 1'
#
loop_
_entity.id
_entity.type
_entity.pdbx_description
1 polymer ?
#
loop_
_entity_poly.entity_id
_entity_poly.type
_entity_poly.pdbx_seq_one_letter_code
_entity_poly.pdbx_strand_id
1 'polypeptide(L)'
;MLLAAPLLLPAGGAAHAADQKAVVVSAGSEQAVKLGKTVISRPFGAELVDHLAVVGSYTVQGAQLHLIRGKAGAECPARYAVIVTRAGQEPLVTEAFGTCSTAAKPQLRRGVFTVAMPATAAGGPLVQFRYANGRMHRPVAALTQGAGKIGPATPATTSACRSANSVNAADQAAALDAFERDWPKAYRRTGSLKKVTFGQGEMRRLTTDLACMASWPAGERRVPELATPLFRSRQHRAAAFAALESIQRDPNADANLKAVARSFSAEMRYRVALDPPLL
;
A
#
# COMPACT_ATOMS: atom_id res chain seq x y z
N MET A 1 7.77 -56.91 -43.69
CA MET A 1 7.34 -56.96 -42.28
C MET A 1 8.36 -56.20 -41.44
N LEU A 2 8.08 -54.94 -41.11
CA LEU A 2 8.91 -54.11 -40.23
C LEU A 2 8.11 -53.89 -38.94
N LEU A 3 8.61 -54.40 -37.82
CA LEU A 3 8.04 -54.29 -36.49
C LEU A 3 8.20 -52.86 -35.97
N ALA A 4 7.09 -52.16 -35.74
CA ALA A 4 7.06 -50.90 -35.02
C ALA A 4 7.02 -51.18 -33.51
N ALA A 5 8.08 -50.77 -32.81
CA ALA A 5 8.14 -50.78 -31.35
C ALA A 5 7.38 -49.58 -30.77
N PRO A 6 6.48 -49.76 -29.78
CA PRO A 6 5.86 -48.64 -29.10
C PRO A 6 6.85 -48.02 -28.10
N LEU A 7 7.26 -46.78 -28.36
CA LEU A 7 7.93 -45.93 -27.39
C LEU A 7 6.96 -45.60 -26.25
N LEU A 8 7.14 -46.28 -25.11
CA LEU A 8 6.55 -45.91 -23.83
C LEU A 8 7.15 -44.57 -23.39
N LEU A 9 6.42 -43.49 -23.65
CA LEU A 9 6.66 -42.20 -22.99
C LEU A 9 6.38 -42.34 -21.50
N PRO A 10 7.34 -42.07 -20.60
CA PRO A 10 7.03 -41.92 -19.19
C PRO A 10 6.16 -40.68 -19.04
N ALA A 11 4.87 -40.90 -18.78
CA ALA A 11 3.97 -39.86 -18.32
C ALA A 11 4.54 -39.31 -17.00
N GLY A 12 5.19 -38.16 -17.10
CA GLY A 12 5.65 -37.39 -15.95
C GLY A 12 4.47 -37.17 -15.03
N GLY A 13 4.55 -37.74 -13.83
CA GLY A 13 3.56 -37.60 -12.76
C GLY A 13 3.48 -36.15 -12.30
N ALA A 14 2.78 -35.30 -13.05
CA ALA A 14 2.30 -34.02 -12.60
C ALA A 14 1.09 -34.26 -11.70
N ALA A 15 1.34 -34.69 -10.47
CA ALA A 15 0.30 -34.94 -9.49
C ALA A 15 0.74 -34.43 -8.11
N HIS A 16 -0.09 -33.55 -7.55
CA HIS A 16 -0.19 -33.21 -6.12
C HIS A 16 0.72 -32.08 -5.58
N ALA A 17 0.44 -30.86 -6.04
CA ALA A 17 0.75 -29.64 -5.27
C ALA A 17 -0.54 -28.89 -4.84
N ALA A 18 -1.71 -29.50 -5.04
CA ALA A 18 -2.94 -29.03 -4.42
C ALA A 18 -2.98 -29.56 -2.98
N ASP A 19 -2.95 -28.63 -2.03
CA ASP A 19 -3.18 -28.84 -0.59
C ASP A 19 -1.98 -29.26 0.28
N GLN A 20 -0.81 -28.66 0.06
CA GLN A 20 0.32 -28.83 0.97
C GLN A 20 0.16 -27.96 2.22
N LYS A 21 -0.08 -28.60 3.37
CA LYS A 21 -0.16 -27.94 4.67
C LYS A 21 1.19 -27.34 5.05
N ALA A 22 1.22 -26.04 5.36
CA ALA A 22 2.38 -25.37 5.94
C ALA A 22 2.55 -25.77 7.41
N VAL A 23 3.77 -26.18 7.79
CA VAL A 23 4.12 -26.55 9.16
C VAL A 23 5.44 -25.92 9.54
N VAL A 24 5.54 -25.38 10.77
CA VAL A 24 6.82 -24.90 11.32
C VAL A 24 7.62 -26.10 11.79
N VAL A 25 8.87 -26.19 11.37
CA VAL A 25 9.81 -27.25 11.75
C VAL A 25 11.13 -26.64 12.20
N SER A 26 11.89 -27.38 13.00
CA SER A 26 13.28 -27.00 13.29
C SER A 26 14.18 -27.40 12.11
N ALA A 27 15.05 -26.49 11.69
CA ALA A 27 16.08 -26.70 10.67
C ALA A 27 17.44 -26.29 11.25
N GLY A 28 18.10 -27.22 11.94
CA GLY A 28 19.30 -26.92 12.73
C GLY A 28 18.96 -26.06 13.95
N SER A 29 19.62 -24.90 14.08
CA SER A 29 19.38 -23.91 15.14
C SER A 29 18.28 -22.90 14.81
N GLU A 30 17.69 -22.95 13.60
CA GLU A 30 16.67 -22.02 13.14
C GLU A 30 15.30 -22.70 12.97
N GLN A 31 14.23 -21.90 12.91
CA GLN A 31 12.91 -22.37 12.53
C GLN A 31 12.68 -22.16 11.04
N ALA A 32 12.08 -23.17 10.40
CA ALA A 32 11.75 -23.16 8.97
C ALA A 32 10.27 -23.47 8.75
N VAL A 33 9.75 -23.16 7.56
CA VAL A 33 8.42 -23.59 7.12
C VAL A 33 8.56 -24.74 6.13
N LYS A 34 8.02 -25.90 6.47
CA LYS A 34 7.91 -27.07 5.59
C LYS A 34 6.60 -27.02 4.81
N LEU A 35 6.69 -27.19 3.49
CA LEU A 35 5.59 -27.28 2.53
C LEU A 35 5.78 -28.56 1.71
N GLY A 36 5.09 -29.63 2.11
CA GLY A 36 5.28 -30.94 1.51
C GLY A 36 6.75 -31.41 1.61
N LYS A 37 7.46 -31.43 0.47
CA LYS A 37 8.88 -31.79 0.39
C LYS A 37 9.83 -30.59 0.47
N THR A 38 9.32 -29.37 0.31
CA THR A 38 10.13 -28.15 0.31
C THR A 38 10.27 -27.59 1.72
N VAL A 39 11.46 -27.13 2.08
CA VAL A 39 11.74 -26.47 3.37
C VAL A 39 12.23 -25.06 3.09
N ILE A 40 11.55 -24.07 3.68
CA ILE A 40 11.88 -22.65 3.57
C ILE A 40 12.47 -22.21 4.90
N SER A 41 13.81 -22.15 4.97
CA SER A 41 14.52 -21.88 6.22
C SER A 41 14.42 -20.43 6.69
N ARG A 42 14.26 -19.46 5.78
CA ARG A 42 14.27 -18.03 6.13
C ARG A 42 13.19 -17.24 5.39
N PRO A 43 11.90 -17.39 5.77
CA PRO A 43 10.81 -16.68 5.10
C PRO A 43 10.87 -15.15 5.25
N PHE A 44 11.72 -14.63 6.13
CA PHE A 44 11.93 -13.19 6.35
C PHE A 44 13.30 -12.68 5.85
N GLY A 45 14.04 -13.51 5.10
CA GLY A 45 15.34 -13.13 4.54
C GLY A 45 16.34 -12.72 5.63
N ALA A 46 16.86 -11.50 5.54
CA ALA A 46 17.83 -10.93 6.48
C ALA A 46 17.23 -10.47 7.82
N GLU A 47 15.89 -10.34 7.93
CA GLU A 47 15.25 -9.94 9.18
C GLU A 47 15.31 -11.08 10.20
N LEU A 48 15.73 -10.76 11.43
CA LEU A 48 15.80 -11.71 12.53
C LEU A 48 14.42 -11.86 13.19
N VAL A 49 13.92 -13.11 13.24
CA VAL A 49 12.70 -13.49 13.93
C VAL A 49 12.99 -14.68 14.83
N ASP A 50 12.52 -14.61 16.08
CA ASP A 50 12.79 -15.61 17.11
C ASP A 50 11.92 -16.86 16.92
N HIS A 51 10.67 -16.66 16.50
CA HIS A 51 9.69 -17.73 16.34
C HIS A 51 8.78 -17.52 15.14
N LEU A 52 8.49 -18.61 14.42
CA LEU A 52 7.55 -18.67 13.31
C LEU A 52 6.22 -19.28 13.77
N ALA A 53 5.13 -18.79 13.17
CA ALA A 53 3.81 -19.39 13.30
C ALA A 53 3.06 -19.31 11.96
N VAL A 54 2.37 -20.38 11.58
CA VAL A 54 1.42 -20.35 10.46
C VAL A 54 0.11 -19.78 11.00
N VAL A 55 -0.28 -18.59 10.53
CA VAL A 55 -1.50 -17.90 10.94
C VAL A 55 -2.73 -18.50 10.23
N GLY A 56 -2.57 -18.90 8.96
CA GLY A 56 -3.63 -19.51 8.19
C GLY A 56 -3.22 -19.74 6.74
N SER A 57 -4.03 -20.52 6.02
CA SER A 57 -3.83 -20.86 4.61
C SER A 57 -5.08 -20.51 3.80
N TYR A 58 -4.90 -19.98 2.60
CA TYR A 58 -5.96 -19.40 1.78
C TYR A 58 -5.76 -19.71 0.30
N THR A 59 -6.82 -20.04 -0.42
CA THR A 59 -6.74 -20.32 -1.86
C THR A 59 -7.22 -19.11 -2.68
N VAL A 60 -6.38 -18.61 -3.58
CA VAL A 60 -6.69 -17.50 -4.49
C VAL A 60 -6.30 -17.88 -5.91
N GLN A 61 -7.27 -17.93 -6.83
CA GLN A 61 -7.03 -18.13 -8.27
C GLN A 61 -6.07 -19.31 -8.58
N GLY A 62 -6.26 -20.45 -7.90
CA GLY A 62 -5.42 -21.64 -8.09
C GLY A 62 -4.06 -21.61 -7.39
N ALA A 63 -3.74 -20.54 -6.66
CA ALA A 63 -2.59 -20.48 -5.75
C ALA A 63 -3.01 -20.69 -4.30
N GLN A 64 -2.18 -21.37 -3.52
CA GLN A 64 -2.28 -21.47 -2.06
C GLN A 64 -1.40 -20.39 -1.43
N LEU A 65 -1.93 -19.65 -0.46
CA LEU A 65 -1.26 -18.59 0.27
C LEU A 65 -1.21 -18.97 1.74
N HIS A 66 -0.01 -19.12 2.29
CA HIS A 66 0.21 -19.38 3.71
C HIS A 66 0.70 -18.09 4.37
N LEU A 67 -0.10 -17.53 5.28
CA LEU A 67 0.29 -16.37 6.07
C LEU A 67 1.16 -16.82 7.23
N ILE A 68 2.41 -16.38 7.24
CA ILE A 68 3.40 -16.68 8.28
C ILE A 68 3.60 -15.44 9.14
N ARG A 69 3.59 -15.63 10.46
CA ARG A 69 4.00 -14.63 11.43
C ARG A 69 5.37 -14.99 11.97
N GLY A 70 6.31 -14.04 11.89
CA GLY A 70 7.55 -14.06 12.63
C GLY A 70 7.40 -13.19 13.86
N LYS A 71 7.64 -13.75 15.05
CA LYS A 71 7.79 -12.98 16.28
C LYS A 71 9.22 -12.44 16.31
N ALA A 72 9.37 -11.14 16.51
CA ALA A 72 10.67 -10.50 16.73
C ALA A 72 10.67 -9.84 18.13
N GLY A 73 11.83 -9.29 18.53
CA GLY A 73 12.07 -8.75 19.86
C GLY A 73 11.13 -7.61 20.29
N ALA A 74 11.36 -7.07 21.48
CA ALA A 74 10.46 -6.13 22.17
C ALA A 74 10.08 -4.88 21.35
N GLU A 75 10.94 -4.43 20.44
CA GLU A 75 10.70 -3.25 19.60
C GLU A 75 9.66 -3.49 18.49
N CYS A 76 9.50 -4.73 18.02
CA CYS A 76 8.54 -5.07 16.98
C CYS A 76 8.06 -6.52 17.12
N PRO A 77 7.02 -6.80 17.94
CA PRO A 77 6.71 -8.17 18.33
C PRO A 77 6.18 -9.06 17.22
N ALA A 78 5.86 -8.52 16.03
CA ALA A 78 5.42 -9.33 14.90
C ALA A 78 5.76 -8.72 13.52
N ARG A 79 6.24 -9.58 12.63
CA ARG A 79 6.36 -9.38 11.18
C ARG A 79 5.58 -10.48 10.47
N TYR A 80 5.16 -10.22 9.24
CA TYR A 80 4.40 -11.18 8.44
C TYR A 80 5.00 -11.35 7.06
N ALA A 81 4.90 -12.56 6.52
CA ALA A 81 5.22 -12.87 5.14
C ALA A 81 4.16 -13.83 4.60
N VAL A 82 3.95 -13.85 3.29
CA VAL A 82 3.09 -14.83 2.64
C VAL A 82 3.96 -15.76 1.82
N ILE A 83 3.79 -17.07 2.01
CA ILE A 83 4.33 -18.06 1.12
C ILE A 83 3.25 -18.46 0.12
N VAL A 84 3.55 -18.31 -1.16
CA VAL A 84 2.65 -18.60 -2.28
C VAL A 84 3.11 -19.88 -2.94
N THR A 85 2.21 -20.85 -3.04
CA THR A 85 2.45 -22.12 -3.73
C THR A 85 1.50 -22.26 -4.92
N ARG A 86 2.03 -22.76 -6.03
CA ARG A 86 1.24 -23.14 -7.21
C ARG A 86 1.68 -24.52 -7.68
N ALA A 87 0.78 -25.22 -8.35
CA ALA A 87 1.11 -26.54 -8.87
C ALA A 87 2.26 -26.47 -9.88
N GLY A 88 3.32 -27.24 -9.62
CA GLY A 88 4.50 -27.32 -10.50
C GLY A 88 5.42 -26.08 -10.47
N GLN A 89 5.21 -25.13 -9.56
CA GLN A 89 6.09 -23.96 -9.40
C GLN A 89 6.82 -23.99 -8.06
N GLU A 90 8.02 -23.41 -8.04
CA GLU A 90 8.74 -23.18 -6.79
C GLU A 90 7.95 -22.22 -5.88
N PRO A 91 7.86 -22.48 -4.57
CA PRO A 91 7.19 -21.57 -3.64
C PRO A 91 7.83 -20.17 -3.66
N LEU A 92 7.00 -19.15 -3.81
CA LEU A 92 7.41 -17.75 -3.74
C LEU A 92 7.15 -17.22 -2.33
N VAL A 93 8.10 -16.49 -1.76
CA VAL A 93 7.91 -15.78 -0.49
C VAL A 93 7.81 -14.28 -0.76
N THR A 94 6.78 -13.62 -0.24
CA THR A 94 6.66 -12.16 -0.35
C THR A 94 7.70 -11.47 0.53
N GLU A 95 8.00 -10.20 0.21
CA GLU A 95 8.67 -9.31 1.18
C GLU A 95 7.90 -9.27 2.51
N ALA A 96 8.65 -9.04 3.59
CA ALA A 96 8.08 -8.90 4.92
C ALA A 96 7.19 -7.66 5.00
N PHE A 97 6.06 -7.77 5.71
CA PHE A 97 5.09 -6.70 5.88
C PHE A 97 4.49 -6.69 7.29
N GLY A 98 3.76 -5.63 7.62
CA GLY A 98 3.05 -5.48 8.88
C GLY A 98 3.40 -4.20 9.64
N THR A 99 2.99 -4.14 10.90
CA THR A 99 2.98 -2.94 11.76
C THR A 99 3.46 -3.21 13.19
N CYS A 100 4.18 -4.31 13.39
CA CYS A 100 4.56 -4.80 14.73
C CYS A 100 3.42 -5.34 15.59
N SER A 101 2.17 -5.35 15.12
CA SER A 101 1.05 -5.94 15.87
C SER A 101 0.93 -7.46 15.68
N THR A 102 0.71 -8.21 16.75
CA THR A 102 0.40 -9.66 16.71
C THR A 102 -1.05 -9.97 16.32
N ALA A 103 -1.91 -8.94 16.26
CA ALA A 103 -3.36 -9.05 16.05
C ALA A 103 -3.76 -8.95 14.56
N ALA A 104 -3.11 -9.74 13.70
CA ALA A 104 -3.47 -9.81 12.29
C ALA A 104 -4.82 -10.52 12.06
N LYS A 105 -5.65 -9.90 11.22
CA LYS A 105 -6.97 -10.36 10.79
C LYS A 105 -6.94 -10.60 9.27
N PRO A 106 -6.52 -11.78 8.83
CA PRO A 106 -6.60 -12.16 7.41
C PRO A 106 -8.05 -12.33 6.97
N GLN A 107 -8.33 -11.94 5.72
CA GLN A 107 -9.63 -12.06 5.08
C GLN A 107 -9.48 -12.37 3.59
N LEU A 108 -10.23 -13.37 3.12
CA LEU A 108 -10.40 -13.66 1.69
C LEU A 108 -11.84 -13.32 1.29
N ARG A 109 -12.02 -12.31 0.44
CA ARG A 109 -13.35 -11.92 -0.07
C ARG A 109 -13.28 -11.68 -1.57
N ARG A 110 -14.21 -12.30 -2.32
CA ARG A 110 -14.32 -12.14 -3.79
C ARG A 110 -12.98 -12.38 -4.53
N GLY A 111 -12.22 -13.38 -4.11
CA GLY A 111 -10.92 -13.71 -4.69
C GLY A 111 -9.79 -12.73 -4.35
N VAL A 112 -10.00 -11.78 -3.43
CA VAL A 112 -8.98 -10.85 -2.96
C VAL A 112 -8.57 -11.23 -1.55
N PHE A 113 -7.29 -11.55 -1.36
CA PHE A 113 -6.72 -11.79 -0.04
C PHE A 113 -6.19 -10.49 0.56
N THR A 114 -6.62 -10.20 1.79
CA THR A 114 -6.22 -9.03 2.55
C THR A 114 -5.87 -9.40 3.98
N VAL A 115 -5.02 -8.61 4.62
CA VAL A 115 -4.65 -8.76 6.03
C VAL A 115 -4.78 -7.39 6.69
N ALA A 116 -5.62 -7.28 7.71
CA ALA A 116 -5.76 -6.06 8.50
C ALA A 116 -5.17 -6.25 9.90
N MET A 117 -4.44 -5.28 10.43
CA MET A 117 -3.85 -5.36 11.77
C MET A 117 -3.71 -3.97 12.39
N PRO A 118 -3.73 -3.83 13.73
CA PRO A 118 -3.50 -2.54 14.38
C PRO A 118 -2.16 -1.91 13.98
N ALA A 119 -2.10 -0.58 13.93
CA ALA A 119 -0.92 0.16 13.48
C ALA A 119 0.32 -0.01 14.38
N THR A 120 0.17 -0.47 15.62
CA THR A 120 1.26 -0.70 16.56
C THR A 120 1.01 -1.97 17.41
N ALA A 121 2.03 -2.41 18.14
CA ALA A 121 1.90 -3.48 19.13
C ALA A 121 0.88 -3.15 20.25
N ALA A 122 0.80 -1.89 20.67
CA ALA A 122 -0.14 -1.40 21.68
C ALA A 122 -1.58 -1.21 21.13
N GLY A 123 -1.80 -1.48 19.84
CA GLY A 123 -3.08 -1.28 19.17
C GLY A 123 -3.07 -0.09 18.21
N GLY A 124 -4.20 0.61 18.10
CA GLY A 124 -4.38 1.71 17.15
C GLY A 124 -5.15 1.32 15.88
N PRO A 125 -5.21 2.22 14.90
CA PRO A 125 -6.06 2.03 13.72
C PRO A 125 -5.62 0.84 12.88
N LEU A 126 -6.57 0.19 12.22
CA LEU A 126 -6.26 -0.95 11.35
C LEU A 126 -5.54 -0.48 10.09
N VAL A 127 -4.35 -1.04 9.87
CA VAL A 127 -3.62 -0.97 8.62
C VAL A 127 -3.96 -2.23 7.83
N GLN A 128 -4.42 -2.04 6.60
CA GLN A 128 -4.74 -3.13 5.68
C GLN A 128 -3.58 -3.35 4.71
N PHE A 129 -3.37 -4.60 4.34
CA PHE A 129 -2.47 -5.04 3.28
C PHE A 129 -3.27 -5.92 2.32
N ARG A 130 -3.02 -5.80 1.02
CA ARG A 130 -3.69 -6.56 -0.03
C ARG A 130 -2.66 -7.34 -0.82
N TYR A 131 -2.94 -8.61 -1.04
CA TYR A 131 -2.14 -9.42 -1.94
C TYR A 131 -2.48 -9.12 -3.40
N ALA A 132 -1.45 -8.84 -4.20
CA ALA A 132 -1.56 -8.77 -5.66
C ALA A 132 -0.17 -9.02 -6.30
N ASN A 133 -0.14 -9.77 -7.39
CA ASN A 133 1.07 -10.00 -8.20
C ASN A 133 2.28 -10.51 -7.39
N GLY A 134 2.06 -11.47 -6.48
CA GLY A 134 3.15 -12.06 -5.69
C GLY A 134 3.71 -11.14 -4.61
N ARG A 135 3.04 -10.03 -4.27
CA ARG A 135 3.46 -9.09 -3.23
C ARG A 135 2.30 -8.67 -2.33
N MET A 136 2.63 -8.32 -1.10
CA MET A 136 1.70 -7.68 -0.17
C MET A 136 1.84 -6.17 -0.30
N HIS A 137 0.82 -5.55 -0.88
CA HIS A 137 0.75 -4.11 -1.01
C HIS A 137 0.06 -3.55 0.22
N ARG A 138 0.73 -2.69 0.98
CA ARG A 138 -0.03 -1.72 1.77
C ARG A 138 -0.75 -0.85 0.74
N PRO A 139 -2.08 -0.71 0.77
CA PRO A 139 -2.70 0.38 0.08
C PRO A 139 -2.07 1.64 0.67
N VAL A 140 -1.08 2.21 -0.03
CA VAL A 140 -0.98 3.67 -0.11
C VAL A 140 -2.41 4.07 -0.40
N ALA A 141 -3.00 5.00 0.35
CA ALA A 141 -4.32 5.46 -0.04
C ALA A 141 -4.18 5.85 -1.49
N ALA A 142 -4.81 5.04 -2.34
CA ALA A 142 -4.94 5.39 -3.73
C ALA A 142 -5.54 6.79 -3.64
N LEU A 143 -4.91 7.74 -4.32
CA LEU A 143 -5.68 8.86 -4.80
C LEU A 143 -6.89 8.22 -5.47
N THR A 144 -8.00 8.46 -4.83
CA THR A 144 -9.11 7.54 -4.60
C THR A 144 -9.55 6.82 -5.87
N GLN A 145 -9.55 5.48 -5.83
CA GLN A 145 -10.32 4.71 -6.81
C GLN A 145 -11.77 5.16 -6.68
N GLY A 146 -12.31 5.65 -7.79
CA GLY A 146 -13.55 6.41 -7.82
C GLY A 146 -14.79 5.68 -7.31
N ALA A 147 -15.77 6.50 -6.95
CA ALA A 147 -17.19 6.19 -6.87
C ALA A 147 -17.57 4.88 -6.15
N GLY A 148 -17.71 4.95 -4.83
CA GLY A 148 -18.46 3.94 -4.07
C GLY A 148 -18.15 3.94 -2.58
N LYS A 149 -19.03 4.56 -1.79
CA LYS A 149 -19.17 4.51 -0.30
C LYS A 149 -17.89 4.23 0.51
N ILE A 150 -17.36 5.29 1.13
CA ILE A 150 -16.21 5.26 2.04
C ILE A 150 -16.70 5.00 3.48
N GLY A 151 -16.09 4.02 4.16
CA GLY A 151 -16.29 3.73 5.60
C GLY A 151 -15.61 4.77 6.52
N PRO A 152 -15.79 4.68 7.85
CA PRO A 152 -15.46 5.77 8.77
C PRO A 152 -13.96 6.10 8.79
N ALA A 153 -13.70 7.40 8.87
CA ALA A 153 -12.39 8.03 8.79
C ALA A 153 -11.45 7.64 9.95
N THR A 154 -10.21 7.31 9.61
CA THR A 154 -9.12 7.20 10.58
C THR A 154 -8.55 8.59 10.88
N PRO A 155 -8.33 8.96 12.16
CA PRO A 155 -7.58 10.16 12.52
C PRO A 155 -6.12 10.02 12.09
N ALA A 156 -5.62 11.06 11.40
CA ALA A 156 -4.25 11.15 10.92
C ALA A 156 -3.26 11.20 12.09
N THR A 157 -2.52 10.13 12.35
CA THR A 157 -1.28 10.21 13.12
C THR A 157 -0.18 10.68 12.18
N THR A 158 0.31 11.90 12.43
CA THR A 158 1.54 12.53 11.93
C THR A 158 1.78 12.39 10.41
N SER A 159 1.39 13.43 9.68
CA SER A 159 1.83 13.70 8.32
C SER A 159 3.33 13.45 8.16
N ALA A 160 3.70 12.41 7.42
CA ALA A 160 5.07 12.18 6.98
C ALA A 160 5.44 13.15 5.84
N CYS A 161 5.21 14.45 6.05
CA CYS A 161 5.61 15.50 5.14
C CYS A 161 7.13 15.69 5.25
N ARG A 162 7.86 14.77 4.60
CA ARG A 162 9.32 14.80 4.59
C ARG A 162 9.76 16.03 3.80
N SER A 163 10.60 16.85 4.42
CA SER A 163 11.21 17.99 3.74
C SER A 163 12.03 17.50 2.55
N ALA A 164 12.14 18.30 1.49
CA ALA A 164 12.94 17.96 0.31
C ALA A 164 14.36 17.52 0.69
N ASN A 165 14.96 18.16 1.69
CA ASN A 165 16.32 17.86 2.13
C ASN A 165 16.46 16.51 2.86
N SER A 166 15.35 15.86 3.22
CA SER A 166 15.33 14.58 3.94
C SER A 166 15.08 13.36 3.04
N VAL A 167 14.88 13.57 1.74
CA VAL A 167 14.68 12.52 0.74
C VAL A 167 15.73 12.74 -0.34
N ASN A 168 16.42 11.69 -0.81
CA ASN A 168 17.38 11.89 -1.90
C ASN A 168 16.66 12.28 -3.21
N ALA A 169 17.38 12.91 -4.14
CA ALA A 169 16.79 13.44 -5.37
C ALA A 169 16.18 12.35 -6.28
N ALA A 170 16.76 11.14 -6.29
CA ALA A 170 16.25 10.03 -7.10
C ALA A 170 14.90 9.52 -6.58
N ASP A 171 14.75 9.40 -5.27
CA ASP A 171 13.51 8.98 -4.61
C ASP A 171 12.41 10.05 -4.76
N GLN A 172 12.78 11.34 -4.70
CA GLN A 172 11.85 12.44 -5.00
C GLN A 172 11.33 12.35 -6.44
N ALA A 173 12.23 12.17 -7.41
CA ALA A 173 11.87 12.05 -8.81
C ALA A 173 10.98 10.82 -9.06
N ALA A 174 11.34 9.65 -8.51
CA ALA A 174 10.54 8.44 -8.65
C ALA A 174 9.13 8.57 -8.02
N ALA A 175 9.03 9.26 -6.88
CA ALA A 175 7.76 9.52 -6.24
C ALA A 175 6.88 10.52 -7.03
N LEU A 176 7.49 11.55 -7.63
CA LEU A 176 6.79 12.48 -8.52
C LEU A 176 6.32 11.79 -9.81
N ASP A 177 7.16 10.97 -10.44
CA ASP A 177 6.79 10.17 -11.61
C ASP A 177 5.63 9.20 -11.31
N ALA A 178 5.68 8.56 -10.14
CA ALA A 178 4.59 7.71 -9.69
C ALA A 178 3.31 8.50 -9.46
N PHE A 179 3.40 9.65 -8.80
CA PHE A 179 2.28 10.56 -8.60
C PHE A 179 1.63 10.97 -9.92
N GLU A 180 2.41 11.38 -10.92
CA GLU A 180 1.88 11.82 -12.21
C GLU A 180 1.20 10.69 -12.99
N ARG A 181 1.86 9.54 -13.04
CA ARG A 181 1.35 8.35 -13.72
C ARG A 181 0.03 7.89 -13.09
N ASP A 182 -0.02 7.88 -11.76
CA ASP A 182 -1.12 7.34 -10.99
C ASP A 182 -2.19 8.42 -10.66
N TRP A 183 -1.96 9.70 -11.05
CA TRP A 183 -2.91 10.80 -10.86
C TRP A 183 -4.24 10.51 -11.58
N PRO A 184 -5.37 10.37 -10.83
CA PRO A 184 -6.61 9.89 -11.39
C PRO A 184 -7.09 10.76 -12.55
N LYS A 185 -7.48 10.13 -13.66
CA LYS A 185 -8.03 10.84 -14.83
C LYS A 185 -9.22 11.72 -14.46
N ALA A 186 -10.02 11.29 -13.48
CA ALA A 186 -11.15 12.05 -12.97
C ALA A 186 -10.75 13.40 -12.37
N TYR A 187 -9.51 13.55 -11.87
CA TYR A 187 -9.03 14.77 -11.18
C TYR A 187 -8.34 15.75 -12.12
N ARG A 188 -8.03 15.31 -13.35
CA ARG A 188 -7.30 16.12 -14.34
C ARG A 188 -8.13 17.27 -14.91
N ARG A 189 -9.46 17.23 -14.78
CA ARG A 189 -10.37 18.27 -15.31
C ARG A 189 -11.50 18.57 -14.33
N THR A 190 -11.90 19.84 -14.26
CA THR A 190 -13.01 20.31 -13.42
C THR A 190 -14.33 19.60 -13.77
N GLY A 191 -14.57 19.32 -15.05
CA GLY A 191 -15.77 18.63 -15.52
C GLY A 191 -15.89 17.18 -15.01
N SER A 192 -14.79 16.43 -14.98
CA SER A 192 -14.79 15.05 -14.47
C SER A 192 -14.80 14.99 -12.95
N LEU A 193 -14.28 16.00 -12.26
CA LEU A 193 -14.30 16.13 -10.81
C LEU A 193 -15.72 16.23 -10.22
N LYS A 194 -16.70 16.72 -10.98
CA LYS A 194 -18.10 16.79 -10.53
C LYS A 194 -18.71 15.43 -10.18
N LYS A 195 -18.18 14.35 -10.77
CA LYS A 195 -18.62 12.96 -10.51
C LYS A 195 -17.97 12.36 -9.26
N VAL A 196 -17.05 13.09 -8.64
CA VAL A 196 -16.26 12.65 -7.50
C VAL A 196 -16.78 13.36 -6.26
N THR A 197 -16.98 12.61 -5.18
CA THR A 197 -17.30 13.16 -3.86
C THR A 197 -16.16 12.82 -2.94
N PHE A 198 -15.63 13.84 -2.25
CA PHE A 198 -14.55 13.67 -1.28
C PHE A 198 -15.13 13.75 0.14
N GLY A 199 -14.76 12.80 1.00
CA GLY A 199 -14.96 12.96 2.44
C GLY A 199 -14.05 14.05 3.02
N GLN A 200 -14.39 14.62 4.19
CA GLN A 200 -13.57 15.65 4.84
C GLN A 200 -12.13 15.17 5.13
N GLY A 201 -11.98 13.95 5.67
CA GLY A 201 -10.67 13.36 5.95
C GLY A 201 -9.87 13.04 4.69
N GLU A 202 -10.56 12.67 3.61
CA GLU A 202 -9.98 12.40 2.30
C GLU A 202 -9.47 13.68 1.65
N MET A 203 -10.25 14.77 1.68
CA MET A 203 -9.84 16.08 1.22
C MET A 203 -8.62 16.60 1.99
N ARG A 204 -8.61 16.44 3.31
CA ARG A 204 -7.46 16.83 4.15
C ARG A 204 -6.21 16.04 3.80
N ARG A 205 -6.32 14.73 3.60
CA ARG A 205 -5.20 13.89 3.19
C ARG A 205 -4.68 14.26 1.80
N LEU A 206 -5.58 14.37 0.83
CA LEU A 206 -5.25 14.76 -0.55
C LEU A 206 -4.48 16.09 -0.59
N THR A 207 -4.99 17.11 0.10
CA THR A 207 -4.37 18.44 0.12
C THR A 207 -3.06 18.48 0.91
N THR A 208 -2.91 17.63 1.93
CA THR A 208 -1.63 17.42 2.62
C THR A 208 -0.60 16.81 1.67
N ASP A 209 -0.95 15.71 1.00
CA ASP A 209 -0.04 14.99 0.11
C ASP A 209 0.41 15.91 -1.06
N LEU A 210 -0.52 16.68 -1.63
CA LEU A 210 -0.22 17.68 -2.65
C LEU A 210 0.71 18.78 -2.14
N ALA A 211 0.46 19.33 -0.95
CA ALA A 211 1.31 20.37 -0.37
C ALA A 211 2.74 19.86 -0.11
N CYS A 212 2.88 18.61 0.35
CA CYS A 212 4.17 17.99 0.60
C CYS A 212 4.95 17.74 -0.68
N MET A 213 4.34 17.13 -1.70
CA MET A 213 5.01 16.88 -2.98
C MET A 213 5.34 18.19 -3.72
N ALA A 214 4.49 19.21 -3.62
CA ALA A 214 4.75 20.53 -4.17
C ALA A 214 5.93 21.25 -3.51
N SER A 215 6.39 20.80 -2.34
CA SER A 215 7.58 21.35 -1.67
C SER A 215 8.90 20.75 -2.17
N TRP A 216 8.85 19.73 -3.01
CA TRP A 216 10.05 19.08 -3.55
C TRP A 216 10.50 19.73 -4.86
N PRO A 217 11.82 19.77 -5.13
CA PRO A 217 12.37 20.01 -6.45
C PRO A 217 11.62 19.24 -7.54
N ALA A 218 11.32 19.90 -8.66
CA ALA A 218 10.43 19.43 -9.75
C ALA A 218 8.93 19.30 -9.43
N GLY A 219 8.56 19.09 -8.16
CA GLY A 219 7.16 19.08 -7.70
C GLY A 219 6.52 20.46 -7.64
N GLU A 220 7.30 21.50 -7.36
CA GLU A 220 6.87 22.90 -7.20
C GLU A 220 6.01 23.44 -8.34
N ARG A 221 6.34 23.09 -9.59
CA ARG A 221 5.55 23.53 -10.75
C ARG A 221 4.43 22.54 -11.06
N ARG A 222 4.76 21.25 -11.01
CA ARG A 222 3.96 20.19 -11.62
C ARG A 222 2.79 19.74 -10.76
N VAL A 223 2.98 19.70 -9.44
CA VAL A 223 1.93 19.33 -8.50
C VAL A 223 0.82 20.39 -8.46
N PRO A 224 1.10 21.71 -8.36
CA PRO A 224 0.07 22.74 -8.48
C PRO A 224 -0.69 22.73 -9.82
N GLU A 225 -0.03 22.43 -10.94
CA GLU A 225 -0.68 22.26 -12.25
C GLU A 225 -1.75 21.15 -12.20
N LEU A 226 -1.37 19.97 -11.71
CA LEU A 226 -2.27 18.82 -11.62
C LEU A 226 -3.37 19.01 -10.57
N ALA A 227 -3.11 19.79 -9.51
CA ALA A 227 -4.06 20.12 -8.47
C ALA A 227 -5.06 21.21 -8.88
N THR A 228 -4.72 22.07 -9.86
CA THR A 228 -5.53 23.23 -10.27
C THR A 228 -7.01 22.91 -10.50
N PRO A 229 -7.40 21.81 -11.19
CA PRO A 229 -8.81 21.46 -11.36
C PRO A 229 -9.58 21.26 -10.05
N LEU A 230 -8.95 20.73 -9.00
CA LEU A 230 -9.57 20.54 -7.69
C LEU A 230 -9.93 21.90 -7.07
N PHE A 231 -8.99 22.84 -7.07
CA PHE A 231 -9.16 24.17 -6.49
C PHE A 231 -10.02 25.11 -7.37
N ARG A 232 -10.12 24.84 -8.67
CA ARG A 232 -11.05 25.56 -9.56
C ARG A 232 -12.48 25.03 -9.49
N SER A 233 -12.69 23.77 -9.10
CA SER A 233 -14.03 23.18 -9.00
C SER A 233 -14.94 23.96 -8.04
N ARG A 234 -16.10 24.43 -8.52
CA ARG A 234 -17.11 25.09 -7.67
C ARG A 234 -17.55 24.22 -6.49
N GLN A 235 -17.60 22.90 -6.69
CA GLN A 235 -18.03 21.95 -5.66
C GLN A 235 -16.95 21.71 -4.59
N HIS A 236 -15.68 21.63 -4.98
CA HIS A 236 -14.61 21.15 -4.10
C HIS A 236 -13.68 22.25 -3.58
N ARG A 237 -13.68 23.44 -4.21
CA ARG A 237 -12.78 24.56 -3.89
C ARG A 237 -12.79 24.92 -2.41
N ALA A 238 -13.98 25.15 -1.85
CA ALA A 238 -14.11 25.58 -0.46
C ALA A 238 -13.55 24.51 0.50
N ALA A 239 -13.89 23.24 0.27
CA ALA A 239 -13.40 22.13 1.07
C ALA A 239 -11.88 21.94 0.96
N ALA A 240 -11.30 22.11 -0.24
CA ALA A 240 -9.87 22.00 -0.46
C ALA A 240 -9.08 23.11 0.27
N PHE A 241 -9.54 24.37 0.20
CA PHE A 241 -8.90 25.45 0.96
C PHE A 241 -9.10 25.33 2.48
N ALA A 242 -10.30 24.94 2.92
CA ALA A 242 -10.57 24.70 4.34
C ALA A 242 -9.71 23.55 4.91
N ALA A 243 -9.44 22.52 4.11
CA ALA A 243 -8.54 21.45 4.47
C ALA A 243 -7.10 21.94 4.70
N LEU A 244 -6.55 22.75 3.79
CA LEU A 244 -5.24 23.38 3.97
C LEU A 244 -5.20 24.29 5.20
N GLU A 245 -6.22 25.12 5.39
CA GLU A 245 -6.33 26.01 6.55
C GLU A 245 -6.41 25.23 7.88
N SER A 246 -7.13 24.10 7.89
CA SER A 246 -7.21 23.23 9.06
C SER A 246 -5.88 22.62 9.44
N ILE A 247 -4.95 22.42 8.49
CA ILE A 247 -3.59 21.94 8.76
C ILE A 247 -2.77 23.06 9.38
N GLN A 248 -2.90 24.28 8.85
CA GLN A 248 -2.16 25.46 9.32
C GLN A 248 -2.51 25.85 10.76
N ARG A 249 -3.75 25.58 11.17
CA ARG A 249 -4.28 25.85 12.52
C ARG A 249 -4.14 24.68 13.50
N ASP A 250 -3.74 23.50 13.02
CA ASP A 250 -3.65 22.31 13.87
C ASP A 250 -2.51 22.46 14.90
N PRO A 251 -2.78 22.46 16.21
CA PRO A 251 -1.72 22.59 17.21
C PRO A 251 -0.72 21.43 17.16
N ASN A 252 -1.15 20.25 16.73
CA ASN A 252 -0.35 19.02 16.71
C ASN A 252 0.41 18.82 15.38
N ALA A 253 0.16 19.64 14.36
CA ALA A 253 0.91 19.58 13.11
C ALA A 253 2.31 20.18 13.29
N ASP A 254 3.31 19.51 12.71
CA ASP A 254 4.69 19.96 12.73
C ASP A 254 4.87 21.28 11.95
N ALA A 255 5.92 22.03 12.29
CA ALA A 255 6.17 23.36 11.72
C ALA A 255 6.41 23.31 10.20
N ASN A 256 7.05 22.25 9.70
CA ASN A 256 7.32 22.07 8.28
C ASN A 256 6.02 21.85 7.50
N LEU A 257 5.15 20.96 7.98
CA LEU A 257 3.82 20.73 7.39
C LEU A 257 3.01 22.04 7.35
N LYS A 258 3.01 22.81 8.43
CA LYS A 258 2.32 24.10 8.47
C LYS A 258 2.86 25.06 7.41
N ALA A 259 4.18 25.13 7.26
CA ALA A 259 4.84 25.99 6.26
C ALA A 259 4.48 25.59 4.83
N VAL A 260 4.59 24.30 4.49
CA VAL A 260 4.26 23.83 3.12
C VAL A 260 2.77 23.98 2.82
N ALA A 261 1.88 23.76 3.80
CA ALA A 261 0.45 23.96 3.63
C ALA A 261 0.10 25.44 3.39
N ARG A 262 0.82 26.38 4.04
CA ARG A 262 0.69 27.83 3.77
C ARG A 262 1.17 28.18 2.37
N SER A 263 2.36 27.75 2.01
CA SER A 263 2.96 28.01 0.69
C SER A 263 2.08 27.48 -0.44
N PHE A 264 1.68 26.21 -0.36
CA PHE A 264 0.81 25.59 -1.35
C PHE A 264 -0.57 26.25 -1.41
N SER A 265 -1.15 26.63 -0.27
CA SER A 265 -2.41 27.38 -0.26
C SER A 265 -2.30 28.74 -0.95
N ALA A 266 -1.16 29.44 -0.81
CA ALA A 266 -0.93 30.72 -1.48
C ALA A 266 -0.79 30.52 -3.00
N GLU A 267 0.01 29.54 -3.43
CA GLU A 267 0.20 29.18 -4.83
C GLU A 267 -1.13 28.81 -5.51
N MET A 268 -1.96 27.99 -4.86
CA MET A 268 -3.26 27.62 -5.41
C MET A 268 -4.23 28.81 -5.50
N ARG A 269 -4.19 29.76 -4.55
CA ARG A 269 -4.98 31.00 -4.64
C ARG A 269 -4.54 31.84 -5.83
N TYR A 270 -3.23 32.00 -6.02
CA TYR A 270 -2.66 32.70 -7.18
C TYR A 270 -3.12 32.07 -8.51
N ARG A 271 -3.00 30.75 -8.66
CA ARG A 271 -3.43 30.03 -9.87
C ARG A 271 -4.93 30.06 -10.15
N VAL A 272 -5.75 30.10 -9.09
CA VAL A 272 -7.20 30.25 -9.23
C VAL A 272 -7.55 31.68 -9.63
N ALA A 273 -6.79 32.69 -9.18
CA ALA A 273 -7.00 34.09 -9.54
C ALA A 273 -6.57 34.42 -10.99
N LEU A 274 -5.51 33.79 -11.49
CA LEU A 274 -4.98 34.02 -12.85
C LEU A 274 -5.92 33.62 -14.01
N ASP A 275 -6.97 32.84 -13.74
CA ASP A 275 -7.86 32.32 -14.79
C ASP A 275 -9.31 32.47 -14.31
N PRO A 276 -9.88 33.68 -14.40
CA PRO A 276 -11.24 33.93 -13.97
C PRO A 276 -12.20 33.03 -14.75
N PRO A 277 -13.30 32.56 -14.14
CA PRO A 277 -14.27 31.76 -14.86
C PRO A 277 -14.75 32.54 -16.07
N LEU A 278 -14.68 31.92 -17.26
CA LEU A 278 -15.51 32.36 -18.39
C LEU A 278 -16.96 32.37 -17.87
N LEU A 279 -17.53 33.58 -17.80
CA LEU A 279 -18.91 33.83 -17.41
C LEU A 279 -19.87 32.96 -18.23
#